data_AF-A0A937PFA1-F1
#
_entry.id   AF-A0A937PFA1-F1
#
_cell.length_a   1.000
_cell.length_b   1.000
_cell.length_c   1.000
_cell.angle_alpha   90.00
_cell.angle_beta   90.00
_cell.angle_gamma   90.00
#
_symmetry.space_group_name_H-M   'P 1'
#
loop_
_entity.id
_entity.type
_entity.pdbx_description
1 polymer ?
#
loop_
_entity_poly.entity_id
_entity_poly.type
_entity_poly.pdbx_seq_one_letter_code
_entity_poly.pdbx_strand_id
1 'polypeptide(L)'
;MEGYDIPSGKANVIICDGFVGNIVVKFCESLGKTIARWLSTNFRDRLAEPEMKAITEGLLRATNAADVSGGGPLWAINGVACVSHGRSRHQEIAKTIEQAKLAVEKNLVDTLRTELAAARQKLKEASFEPFTSA
;
A
#
# COMPACT_ATOMS: atom_id res chain seq x y z
N MET A 1 -17.10 -5.00 2.49
CA MET A 1 -16.23 -4.03 1.80
C MET A 1 -16.41 -4.26 0.32
N GLU A 2 -16.73 -3.22 -0.43
CA GLU A 2 -16.89 -3.28 -1.90
C GLU A 2 -15.83 -2.41 -2.60
N GLY A 3 -15.71 -2.53 -3.92
CA GLY A 3 -14.64 -1.86 -4.69
C GLY A 3 -14.62 -0.33 -4.51
N TYR A 4 -15.79 0.31 -4.39
CA TYR A 4 -15.88 1.75 -4.18
C TYR A 4 -15.57 2.18 -2.73
N ASP A 5 -15.60 1.26 -1.76
CA ASP A 5 -15.22 1.55 -0.37
C ASP A 5 -13.69 1.70 -0.24
N ILE A 6 -12.90 1.12 -1.16
CA ILE A 6 -11.42 1.08 -1.09
C ILE A 6 -10.80 2.48 -1.00
N PRO A 7 -11.11 3.44 -1.90
CA PRO A 7 -10.54 4.79 -1.80
C PRO A 7 -11.24 5.69 -0.76
N SER A 8 -12.34 5.23 -0.15
CA SER A 8 -13.18 6.08 0.73
C SER A 8 -12.62 6.29 2.14
N GLY A 9 -11.59 5.53 2.54
CA GLY A 9 -11.05 5.57 3.90
C GLY A 9 -11.92 4.87 4.95
N LYS A 10 -12.96 4.12 4.54
CA LYS A 10 -13.85 3.35 5.43
C LYS A 10 -13.14 2.26 6.25
N ALA A 11 -11.95 1.85 5.84
CA ALA A 11 -11.12 0.89 6.57
C ALA A 11 -9.65 1.33 6.57
N ASN A 12 -8.93 1.03 7.66
CA ASN A 12 -7.48 1.24 7.74
C ASN A 12 -6.68 0.08 7.13
N VAL A 13 -7.24 -1.13 7.13
CA VAL A 13 -6.62 -2.35 6.60
C VAL A 13 -7.64 -3.12 5.77
N ILE A 14 -7.24 -3.50 4.55
CA ILE A 14 -8.04 -4.32 3.63
C ILE A 14 -7.26 -5.60 3.38
N ILE A 15 -7.88 -6.75 3.65
CA ILE A 15 -7.27 -8.07 3.45
C ILE A 15 -7.87 -8.67 2.17
N CYS A 16 -7.00 -9.16 1.28
CA CYS A 16 -7.36 -9.89 0.08
C CYS A 16 -6.24 -10.89 -0.24
N ASP A 17 -6.51 -11.86 -1.11
CA ASP A 17 -5.46 -12.70 -1.65
C ASP A 17 -4.51 -11.88 -2.55
N GLY A 18 -3.32 -12.45 -2.82
CA GLY A 18 -2.29 -11.77 -3.59
C GLY A 18 -2.68 -11.44 -5.04
N PHE A 19 -3.59 -12.23 -5.64
CA PHE A 19 -4.03 -11.99 -7.01
C PHE A 19 -4.98 -10.79 -7.08
N VAL A 20 -6.02 -10.76 -6.23
CA VAL A 20 -6.94 -9.63 -6.13
C VAL A 20 -6.20 -8.36 -5.70
N GLY A 21 -5.33 -8.44 -4.70
CA GLY A 21 -4.55 -7.30 -4.24
C GLY A 21 -3.67 -6.70 -5.33
N ASN A 22 -3.00 -7.55 -6.12
CA ASN A 22 -2.18 -7.07 -7.24
C ASN A 22 -3.03 -6.39 -8.33
N ILE A 23 -4.19 -6.96 -8.69
CA ILE A 23 -5.11 -6.33 -9.65
C ILE A 23 -5.54 -4.96 -9.14
N VAL A 24 -6.01 -4.86 -7.89
CA VAL A 24 -6.52 -3.62 -7.30
C VAL A 24 -5.44 -2.54 -7.27
N VAL A 25 -4.24 -2.85 -6.77
CA VAL A 25 -3.14 -1.88 -6.67
C VAL A 25 -2.72 -1.39 -8.06
N LYS A 26 -2.52 -2.31 -9.01
CA LYS A 26 -2.10 -1.94 -10.38
C LYS A 26 -3.19 -1.21 -11.16
N PHE A 27 -4.46 -1.53 -10.91
CA PHE A 27 -5.58 -0.79 -11.46
C PHE A 27 -5.59 0.65 -10.93
N CYS A 28 -5.48 0.86 -9.61
CA CYS A 28 -5.43 2.20 -9.01
C CYS A 28 -4.26 3.04 -9.55
N GLU A 29 -3.05 2.49 -9.62
CA GLU A 29 -1.88 3.18 -10.17
C GLU A 29 -2.10 3.61 -11.64
N SER A 30 -2.67 2.70 -12.45
CA SER A 30 -2.87 2.92 -13.89
C SER A 30 -4.02 3.88 -14.17
N LEU A 31 -5.09 3.81 -13.37
CA LEU A 31 -6.23 4.72 -13.44
C LEU A 31 -5.79 6.15 -13.11
N GLY A 32 -5.01 6.36 -12.05
CA GLY A 32 -4.49 7.67 -11.70
C GLY A 32 -3.65 8.29 -12.81
N LYS A 33 -2.75 7.52 -13.43
CA LYS A 33 -1.97 7.96 -14.60
C LYS A 33 -2.84 8.31 -15.81
N THR A 34 -3.90 7.53 -16.05
CA THR A 34 -4.82 7.74 -17.16
C THR A 34 -5.61 9.03 -16.97
N ILE A 35 -6.15 9.25 -15.76
CA ILE A 35 -6.87 10.47 -15.41
C ILE A 35 -5.95 11.69 -15.46
N ALA A 36 -4.73 11.59 -14.91
CA ALA A 36 -3.75 12.68 -14.97
C ALA A 36 -3.47 13.10 -16.42
N ARG A 37 -3.23 12.14 -17.31
CA ARG A 37 -3.03 12.41 -18.74
C ARG A 37 -4.27 13.02 -19.38
N TRP A 38 -5.44 12.47 -19.10
CA TRP A 38 -6.70 12.99 -19.63
C TRP A 38 -6.92 14.45 -19.22
N LEU A 39 -6.65 14.79 -17.96
CA LEU A 39 -6.73 16.16 -17.46
C LEU A 39 -5.73 17.08 -18.19
N SER A 40 -4.47 16.68 -18.28
CA SER A 40 -3.45 17.47 -18.98
C SER A 40 -3.79 17.72 -20.45
N THR A 41 -4.42 16.76 -21.13
CA THR A 41 -4.82 16.92 -22.53
C THR A 41 -6.04 17.82 -22.68
N ASN A 42 -7.08 17.64 -21.87
CA ASN A 42 -8.37 18.33 -22.05
C ASN A 42 -8.39 19.74 -21.44
N PHE A 43 -7.51 20.04 -20.48
CA PHE A 43 -7.45 21.33 -19.78
C PHE A 43 -6.21 22.15 -20.11
N ARG A 44 -5.38 21.73 -21.09
CA ARG A 44 -4.14 22.43 -21.47
C ARG A 44 -4.35 23.91 -21.79
N ASP A 45 -5.44 24.24 -22.47
CA ASP A 45 -5.75 25.61 -22.90
C ASP A 45 -6.68 26.35 -21.91
N ARG A 46 -7.04 25.70 -20.79
CA ARG A 46 -7.99 26.22 -19.79
C ARG A 46 -7.36 26.52 -18.43
N LEU A 47 -6.24 25.86 -18.11
CA LEU A 47 -5.51 26.03 -16.86
C LEU A 47 -4.06 26.38 -17.17
N ALA A 48 -3.45 27.18 -16.30
CA ALA A 48 -2.03 27.45 -16.42
C ALA A 48 -1.22 26.17 -16.13
N GLU A 49 -0.07 26.03 -16.78
CA GLU A 49 0.80 24.86 -16.62
C GLU A 49 1.15 24.53 -15.16
N PRO A 50 1.47 25.50 -14.27
CA PRO A 50 1.74 25.21 -12.86
C PRO A 50 0.54 24.62 -12.11
N GLU A 51 -0.66 25.12 -12.40
CA GLU A 51 -1.90 24.65 -11.77
C GLU A 51 -2.22 23.22 -12.22
N MET A 52 -2.09 22.95 -13.52
CA MET A 52 -2.31 21.61 -14.05
C MET A 52 -1.30 20.61 -13.49
N LYS A 53 -0.04 21.02 -13.36
CA LYS A 53 1.00 20.20 -12.74
C LYS A 53 0.67 19.89 -11.28
N ALA A 54 0.27 20.88 -10.49
CA ALA A 54 -0.11 20.67 -9.09
C ALA A 54 -1.27 19.67 -8.94
N ILE A 55 -2.30 19.77 -9.78
CA ILE A 55 -3.45 18.85 -9.76
C ILE A 55 -3.02 17.43 -10.13
N THR A 56 -2.26 17.26 -11.23
CA THR A 56 -1.83 15.93 -11.67
C THR A 56 -0.86 15.27 -10.69
N GLU A 57 0.06 16.04 -10.08
CA GLU A 57 0.95 15.54 -9.04
C GLU A 57 0.18 15.13 -7.77
N GLY A 58 -0.80 15.94 -7.35
CA GLY A 58 -1.68 15.61 -6.23
C GLY A 58 -2.45 14.30 -6.46
N LEU A 59 -3.01 14.13 -7.66
CA LEU A 59 -3.69 12.90 -8.06
C LEU A 59 -2.75 11.69 -8.04
N LEU A 60 -1.59 11.80 -8.69
CA LEU A 60 -0.62 10.70 -8.74
C LEU A 60 -0.10 10.32 -7.36
N ARG A 61 0.06 11.29 -6.45
CA ARG A 61 0.43 11.01 -5.06
C ARG A 61 -0.66 10.22 -4.33
N ALA A 62 -1.94 10.52 -4.59
CA ALA A 62 -3.06 9.82 -3.98
C ALA A 62 -3.24 8.40 -4.54
N THR A 63 -2.96 8.16 -5.83
CA THR A 63 -3.17 6.86 -6.47
C THR A 63 -1.95 5.95 -6.48
N ASN A 64 -0.73 6.52 -6.40
CA ASN A 64 0.53 5.78 -6.47
C ASN A 64 1.31 5.90 -5.16
N ALA A 65 0.72 5.40 -4.07
CA ALA A 65 1.32 5.48 -2.74
C ALA A 65 2.77 4.93 -2.69
N ALA A 66 3.11 3.89 -3.48
CA ALA A 66 4.47 3.36 -3.55
C ALA A 66 5.50 4.34 -4.13
N ASP A 67 5.11 5.21 -5.06
CA ASP A 67 5.99 6.25 -5.61
C ASP A 67 6.23 7.36 -4.55
N VAL A 68 5.32 7.52 -3.59
CA VAL A 68 5.39 8.52 -2.51
C VAL A 68 6.07 7.99 -1.25
N SER A 69 5.80 6.75 -0.86
CA SER A 69 6.24 6.17 0.41
C SER A 69 7.41 5.20 0.26
N GLY A 70 7.80 4.87 -0.97
CA GLY A 70 8.75 3.81 -1.26
C GLY A 70 8.12 2.42 -1.19
N GLY A 71 8.97 1.41 -1.09
CA GLY A 71 8.58 0.03 -0.81
C GLY A 71 8.02 -0.18 0.58
N GLY A 72 7.46 -1.37 0.82
CA GLY A 72 6.87 -1.75 2.10
C GLY A 72 7.51 -3.01 2.70
N PRO A 73 7.24 -3.31 3.98
CA PRO A 73 7.70 -4.54 4.61
C PRO A 73 7.06 -5.78 3.97
N LEU A 74 7.87 -6.84 3.83
CA LEU A 74 7.40 -8.19 3.58
C LEU A 74 6.95 -8.78 4.93
N TRP A 75 5.69 -9.16 5.01
CA TRP A 75 5.08 -9.65 6.24
C TRP A 75 5.32 -11.14 6.45
N ALA A 76 5.15 -11.60 7.70
CA ALA A 76 5.20 -13.01 8.09
C ALA A 76 6.55 -13.74 7.87
N ILE A 77 7.67 -13.01 7.97
CA ILE A 77 9.03 -13.56 7.96
C ILE A 77 9.73 -13.31 9.31
N ASN A 78 10.78 -14.09 9.61
CA ASN A 78 11.57 -13.96 10.85
C ASN A 78 12.62 -12.83 10.77
N GLY A 79 12.20 -11.63 10.37
CA GLY A 79 13.07 -10.48 10.22
C GLY A 79 12.38 -9.30 9.54
N VAL A 80 13.14 -8.23 9.28
CA VAL A 80 12.67 -7.09 8.50
C VAL A 80 13.26 -7.20 7.09
N ALA A 81 12.38 -7.38 6.11
CA ALA A 81 12.71 -7.23 4.70
C ALA A 81 11.70 -6.27 4.07
N CYS A 82 12.16 -5.39 3.18
CA CYS A 82 11.29 -4.47 2.46
C CYS A 82 11.46 -4.65 0.96
N VAL A 83 10.36 -4.54 0.22
CA VAL A 83 10.33 -4.73 -1.24
C VAL A 83 9.94 -3.42 -1.91
N SER A 84 10.83 -2.94 -2.79
CA SER A 84 10.61 -1.77 -3.66
C SER A 84 10.11 -2.19 -5.05
N HIS A 85 9.53 -1.25 -5.79
CA HIS A 85 9.23 -1.46 -7.20
C HIS A 85 10.53 -1.56 -8.02
N GLY A 86 10.54 -2.39 -9.08
CA GLY A 86 11.70 -2.50 -9.96
C GLY A 86 12.06 -1.21 -10.71
N ARG A 87 11.13 -0.24 -10.78
CA ARG A 87 11.35 1.10 -11.36
C ARG A 87 11.81 2.17 -10.35
N SER A 88 11.96 1.80 -9.07
CA SER A 88 12.29 2.74 -8.00
C SER A 88 13.64 3.41 -8.23
N ARG A 89 13.71 4.72 -7.97
CA ARG A 89 14.93 5.52 -8.02
C ARG A 89 15.46 5.77 -6.60
N HIS A 90 16.57 6.48 -6.52
CA HIS A 90 17.27 6.76 -5.26
C HIS A 90 16.37 7.32 -4.14
N GLN A 91 15.38 8.15 -4.47
CA GLN A 91 14.45 8.71 -3.49
C GLN A 91 13.50 7.65 -2.92
N GLU A 92 12.91 6.79 -3.76
CA GLU A 92 12.04 5.71 -3.29
C GLU A 92 12.83 4.65 -2.51
N ILE A 93 14.07 4.37 -2.90
CA ILE A 93 14.96 3.46 -2.16
C ILE A 93 15.29 4.04 -0.77
N ALA A 94 15.64 5.32 -0.68
CA ALA A 94 15.90 5.98 0.61
C ALA A 94 14.69 5.89 1.56
N LYS A 95 13.48 6.10 1.05
CA LYS A 95 12.24 5.95 1.83
C LYS A 95 12.00 4.50 2.25
N THR A 96 12.33 3.53 1.41
CA THR A 96 12.24 2.11 1.76
C THR A 96 13.19 1.75 2.90
N ILE A 97 14.40 2.31 2.89
CA ILE A 97 15.36 2.16 4.00
C ILE A 97 14.80 2.79 5.28
N GLU A 98 14.17 3.96 5.18
CA GLU A 98 13.49 4.60 6.30
C GLU A 98 12.34 3.73 6.87
N GLN A 99 11.55 3.08 6.01
CA GLN A 99 10.53 2.11 6.42
C GLN A 99 11.14 0.90 7.13
N ALA A 100 12.24 0.36 6.62
CA ALA A 100 12.95 -0.76 7.25
C ALA A 100 13.49 -0.37 8.63
N LYS A 101 14.11 0.82 8.74
CA LYS A 101 14.57 1.40 10.01
C LYS A 101 13.40 1.54 10.98
N LEU A 102 12.28 2.11 10.55
CA LEU A 102 11.09 2.28 11.37
C LEU A 102 10.54 0.94 11.88
N ALA A 103 10.50 -0.08 11.02
CA ALA A 103 10.04 -1.42 11.41
C ALA A 103 10.94 -2.03 12.51
N VAL A 104 12.25 -1.79 12.46
CA VAL A 104 13.19 -2.21 13.50
C VAL A 104 12.99 -1.39 14.78
N GLU A 105 12.94 -0.06 14.69
CA GLU A 105 12.76 0.84 15.85
C GLU A 105 11.43 0.61 16.58
N LYS A 106 10.39 0.19 15.86
CA LYS A 106 9.07 -0.15 16.42
C LYS A 106 8.96 -1.60 16.87
N ASN A 107 10.05 -2.36 16.81
CA ASN A 107 10.09 -3.78 17.12
C ASN A 107 8.93 -4.58 16.46
N LEU A 108 8.74 -4.35 15.16
CA LEU A 108 7.58 -4.86 14.41
C LEU A 108 7.47 -6.39 14.49
N VAL A 109 8.59 -7.09 14.34
CA VAL A 109 8.63 -8.57 14.28
C VAL A 109 8.19 -9.19 15.61
N ASP A 110 8.71 -8.71 16.74
CA ASP A 110 8.34 -9.25 18.04
C ASP A 110 6.92 -8.85 18.44
N THR A 111 6.49 -7.64 18.07
CA THR A 111 5.10 -7.20 18.25
C THR A 111 4.15 -8.14 17.50
N LEU A 112 4.41 -8.40 16.22
CA LEU A 112 3.61 -9.36 15.43
C LEU A 112 3.61 -10.76 16.03
N ARG A 113 4.77 -11.24 16.51
CA ARG A 113 4.87 -12.56 17.15
C ARG A 113 3.99 -12.64 18.41
N THR A 114 4.04 -11.60 19.24
CA THR A 114 3.27 -11.51 20.49
C THR A 114 1.78 -11.44 20.22
N GLU A 115 1.35 -10.55 19.32
CA GLU A 115 -0.06 -10.38 18.96
C GLU A 115 -0.63 -11.63 18.27
N LEU A 116 0.16 -12.30 17.42
CA LEU A 116 -0.25 -13.55 16.78
C LEU A 116 -0.45 -14.67 17.81
N ALA A 117 0.43 -14.77 18.82
CA ALA A 117 0.28 -15.74 19.89
C ALA A 117 -1.00 -15.48 20.71
N ALA A 118 -1.25 -14.22 21.06
CA ALA A 118 -2.46 -13.81 21.77
C ALA A 118 -3.74 -14.08 20.95
N ALA A 119 -3.73 -13.76 19.65
CA ALA A 119 -4.85 -14.05 18.75
C ALA A 119 -5.14 -15.55 18.64
N ARG A 120 -4.10 -16.38 18.51
CA ARG A 120 -4.24 -17.85 18.48
C ARG A 120 -4.82 -18.41 19.75
N GLN A 121 -4.44 -17.87 20.91
CA GLN A 121 -5.00 -18.29 22.19
C GLN A 121 -6.50 -17.99 22.27
N LYS A 122 -6.91 -16.77 21.89
CA LYS A 122 -8.33 -16.37 21.83
C LYS A 122 -9.15 -17.26 20.88
N LEU A 123 -8.58 -17.65 19.74
CA LEU A 123 -9.24 -18.55 18.79
C LEU A 123 -9.47 -19.95 19.37
N LYS A 124 -8.49 -20.48 20.12
CA LYS A 124 -8.64 -21.77 20.82
C LYS A 124 -9.73 -21.72 21.87
N GLU A 125 -9.78 -20.65 22.66
CA GLU A 125 -10.82 -20.43 23.69
C GLU A 125 -12.21 -20.29 23.07
N ALA A 126 -12.30 -19.66 21.89
CA ALA A 126 -13.53 -19.56 21.11
C ALA A 126 -13.93 -20.86 20.39
N SER A 127 -13.18 -21.96 20.57
CA SER A 127 -13.38 -23.22 19.85
C SER A 127 -13.41 -23.07 18.32
N PHE A 128 -12.70 -22.06 17.80
CA PHE A 128 -12.58 -21.84 16.37
C PHE A 128 -11.54 -22.81 15.80
N GLU A 129 -11.99 -23.81 15.06
CA GLU A 129 -11.06 -24.65 14.29
C GLU A 129 -10.50 -23.82 13.12
N PRO A 130 -9.17 -23.67 13.01
CA PRO A 130 -8.60 -23.02 11.84
C PRO A 130 -9.02 -23.78 10.59
N PHE A 131 -9.22 -23.08 9.48
CA PHE A 131 -9.37 -23.71 8.17
C PHE A 131 -8.23 -24.73 7.98
N THR A 132 -8.58 -26.02 8.02
CA THR A 132 -7.69 -27.10 7.65
C THR A 132 -7.37 -26.90 6.17
N SER A 133 -6.08 -26.69 5.87
CA SER A 133 -5.60 -26.66 4.50
C SER A 133 -5.89 -28.01 3.84
N ALA A 134 -6.62 -27.97 2.72
CA ALA A 134 -6.64 -29.06 1.75
C ALA A 134 -5.26 -29.24 1.10
#